data_AF-A0A6J6ND24-F1
#
_entry.id   AF-A0A6J6ND24-F1
#
_cell.length_a   1.000
_cell.length_b   1.000
_cell.length_c   1.000
_cell.angle_alpha   90.00
_cell.angle_beta   90.00
_cell.angle_gamma   90.00
#
_symmetry.space_group_name_H-M   'P 1'
#
loop_
_entity.id
_entity.type
_entity.pdbx_description
1 polymer ?
#
loop_
_entity_poly.entity_id
_entity_poly.type
_entity_poly.pdbx_seq_one_letter_code
_entity_poly.pdbx_strand_id
1 'polypeptide(L)'
;MAQRLREGHLVALVADRDLSKSGIDVNFFGHPARMPAGPAVLAIKTGAILVTAFVNYTNTGIHITFDEIKVPENGTQEEKVSFLVQKSADNFAHGISQYPQDWHMLQRIWIDEDFKERI
;
A
#
# COMPACT_ATOMS: atom_id res chain seq x y z
N MET A 1 6.53 -15.08 6.36
CA MET A 1 5.67 -13.95 6.76
C MET A 1 4.37 -14.41 7.41
N ALA A 2 3.50 -15.19 6.74
CA ALA A 2 2.22 -15.62 7.33
C ALA A 2 2.35 -16.37 8.68
N GLN A 3 3.37 -17.22 8.84
CA GLN A 3 3.67 -17.86 10.12
C GLN A 3 4.04 -16.84 11.21
N ARG A 4 4.88 -15.85 10.89
CA ARG A 4 5.26 -14.78 11.83
C ARG A 4 4.05 -13.99 12.33
N LEU A 5 3.12 -13.67 11.43
CA LEU A 5 1.87 -13.00 11.80
C LEU A 5 1.00 -13.87 12.71
N ARG A 6 0.89 -15.18 12.43
CA ARG A 6 0.16 -16.11 13.31
C ARG A 6 0.81 -16.30 14.68
N GLU A 7 2.12 -16.12 14.77
CA GLU A 7 2.89 -16.10 16.03
C GLU A 7 2.76 -14.76 16.79
N GLY A 8 1.99 -13.80 16.27
CA GLY A 8 1.78 -12.48 16.89
C GLY A 8 2.91 -11.49 16.64
N HIS A 9 3.81 -11.75 15.68
CA HIS A 9 4.89 -10.84 15.33
C HIS A 9 4.46 -9.77 14.34
N LEU A 10 5.05 -8.58 14.45
CA LEU A 10 4.89 -7.49 13.50
C LEU A 10 5.68 -7.77 12.21
N VAL A 11 5.08 -7.44 11.06
CA VAL A 11 5.72 -7.50 9.74
C VAL A 11 5.55 -6.15 9.07
N ALA A 12 6.66 -5.52 8.68
CA ALA A 12 6.66 -4.27 7.92
C ALA A 12 6.99 -4.54 6.45
N LEU A 13 6.22 -3.94 5.54
CA LEU A 13 6.36 -4.10 4.09
C LEU A 13 6.29 -2.73 3.42
N VAL A 14 7.20 -2.45 2.50
CA VAL A 14 7.07 -1.30 1.59
C VAL A 14 6.01 -1.66 0.54
N ALA A 15 4.97 -0.82 0.41
CA ALA A 15 3.74 -1.20 -0.27
C ALA A 15 3.15 -0.11 -1.18
N ASP A 16 3.90 0.92 -1.51
CA ASP A 16 3.44 2.07 -2.31
C ASP A 16 3.76 1.94 -3.81
N ARG A 17 4.46 0.86 -4.23
CA ARG A 17 4.86 0.66 -5.64
C ARG A 17 5.15 -0.79 -6.01
N ASP A 18 4.49 -1.28 -7.06
CA ASP A 18 4.80 -2.55 -7.73
C ASP A 18 4.52 -2.46 -9.24
N LEU A 19 5.53 -2.16 -10.06
CA LEU A 19 5.35 -2.03 -11.52
C LEU A 19 5.40 -3.36 -12.28
N SER A 20 5.28 -4.50 -11.60
CA SER A 20 5.19 -5.82 -12.23
C SER A 20 3.79 -6.13 -12.74
N LYS A 21 3.64 -7.22 -13.52
CA LYS A 21 2.35 -7.77 -13.96
C LYS A 21 1.46 -8.26 -12.81
N SER A 22 2.07 -8.58 -11.67
CA SER A 22 1.36 -9.06 -10.48
C SER A 22 0.90 -7.94 -9.54
N GLY A 23 1.26 -6.69 -9.84
CA GLY A 23 0.77 -5.54 -9.10
C GLY A 23 -0.75 -5.39 -9.24
N ILE A 24 -1.39 -4.91 -8.18
CA ILE A 24 -2.81 -4.60 -8.17
C ILE A 24 -2.97 -3.19 -8.71
N ASP A 25 -3.78 -3.04 -9.76
CA ASP A 25 -4.11 -1.74 -10.31
C ASP A 25 -4.90 -0.91 -9.28
N VAL A 26 -4.48 0.33 -9.10
CA VAL A 26 -5.10 1.31 -8.20
C VAL A 26 -5.22 2.66 -8.89
N ASN A 27 -6.20 3.45 -8.46
CA ASN A 27 -6.23 4.87 -8.73
C ASN A 27 -5.39 5.59 -7.67
N PHE A 28 -4.31 6.26 -8.09
CA PHE A 28 -3.39 6.97 -7.20
C PHE A 28 -3.16 8.39 -7.70
N PHE A 29 -3.63 9.38 -6.93
CA PHE A 29 -3.69 10.79 -7.35
C PHE A 29 -4.48 11.02 -8.65
N GLY A 30 -5.52 10.21 -8.92
CA GLY A 30 -6.35 10.34 -10.12
C GLY A 30 -5.77 9.69 -11.37
N HIS A 31 -4.63 9.00 -11.24
CA HIS A 31 -3.94 8.33 -12.34
C HIS A 31 -3.75 6.83 -12.03
N PRO A 32 -3.70 5.96 -13.05
CA PRO A 32 -3.51 4.54 -12.84
C PRO A 32 -2.09 4.24 -12.35
N ALA A 33 -1.97 3.47 -11.28
CA ALA A 33 -0.72 2.98 -10.71
C ALA A 33 -0.89 1.51 -10.29
N ARG A 34 0.22 0.88 -9.85
CA ARG A 34 0.18 -0.48 -9.29
C ARG A 34 0.87 -0.57 -7.94
N MET A 35 0.25 -1.31 -7.03
CA MET A 35 0.75 -1.57 -5.68
C MET A 35 0.72 -3.07 -5.36
N PRO A 36 1.61 -3.57 -4.48
CA PRO A 36 1.74 -5.00 -4.22
C PRO A 36 0.54 -5.55 -3.44
N ALA A 37 0.05 -6.73 -3.86
CA ALA A 37 -1.03 -7.45 -3.16
C ALA A 37 -0.62 -8.01 -1.78
N GLY A 38 0.68 -8.12 -1.52
CA GLY A 38 1.26 -8.86 -0.39
C GLY A 38 0.66 -8.53 0.97
N PRO A 39 0.60 -7.25 1.39
CA PRO A 39 0.01 -6.86 2.67
C PRO A 39 -1.45 -7.28 2.82
N ALA A 40 -2.27 -7.03 1.80
CA ALA A 40 -3.69 -7.39 1.79
C ALA A 40 -3.90 -8.91 1.85
N VAL A 41 -3.16 -9.68 1.05
CA VAL A 41 -3.22 -11.14 1.04
C VAL A 41 -2.82 -11.72 2.40
N LEU A 42 -1.79 -11.16 3.04
CA LEU A 42 -1.36 -11.59 4.38
C LEU A 42 -2.44 -11.31 5.42
N ALA A 43 -3.04 -10.12 5.42
CA ALA A 43 -4.11 -9.75 6.35
C ALA A 43 -5.31 -10.70 6.21
N ILE A 44 -5.81 -10.91 4.98
CA ILE A 44 -6.95 -11.81 4.71
C ILE A 44 -6.66 -13.24 5.16
N LYS A 45 -5.47 -13.78 4.83
CA LYS A 45 -5.14 -15.18 5.13
C LYS A 45 -4.84 -15.46 6.60
N THR A 46 -4.43 -14.45 7.35
CA THR A 46 -3.99 -14.63 8.75
C THR A 46 -4.96 -14.04 9.77
N GLY A 47 -5.90 -13.19 9.33
CA GLY A 47 -6.73 -12.40 10.24
C GLY A 47 -5.97 -11.28 10.94
N ALA A 48 -4.72 -11.01 10.54
CA ALA A 48 -3.93 -9.93 11.13
C ALA A 48 -4.50 -8.55 10.75
N ILE A 49 -4.35 -7.60 11.67
CA ILE A 49 -4.69 -6.20 11.44
C ILE A 49 -3.77 -5.63 10.35
N LEU A 50 -4.37 -5.00 9.34
CA LEU A 50 -3.64 -4.26 8.32
C LEU A 50 -3.62 -2.78 8.69
N VAL A 51 -2.41 -2.22 8.81
CA VAL A 51 -2.18 -0.79 9.00
C VAL A 51 -1.30 -0.25 7.89
N THR A 52 -1.63 0.93 7.36
CA THR A 52 -0.69 1.74 6.59
C THR A 52 0.13 2.61 7.54
N ALA A 53 1.40 2.83 7.20
CA ALA A 53 2.28 3.74 7.92
C ALA A 53 2.82 4.78 6.94
N PHE A 54 2.58 6.06 7.24
CA PHE A 54 3.18 7.18 6.50
C PHE A 54 4.16 7.92 7.41
N VAL A 55 5.35 8.22 6.89
CA VAL A 55 6.42 8.87 7.63
C VAL A 55 6.69 10.23 7.02
N ASN A 56 6.67 11.27 7.85
CA ASN A 56 7.07 12.62 7.45
C ASN A 56 8.13 13.18 8.42
N TYR A 57 8.90 14.16 7.96
CA TYR A 57 9.89 14.83 8.77
C TYR A 57 9.27 15.98 9.55
N THR A 58 9.86 16.25 10.71
CA THR A 58 9.56 17.38 11.59
C THR A 58 10.87 18.09 11.93
N ASN A 59 10.81 19.27 12.53
CA ASN A 59 12.01 20.02 12.94
C ASN A 59 12.92 19.24 13.91
N THR A 60 12.38 18.23 14.61
CA THR A 60 13.09 17.50 15.67
C THR A 60 13.22 15.99 15.42
N GLY A 61 12.77 15.49 14.27
CA GLY A 61 12.77 14.04 13.99
C GLY A 61 11.72 13.63 12.96
N ILE A 62 11.14 12.45 13.14
CA ILE A 62 10.08 11.91 12.27
C ILE A 62 8.75 11.84 13.01
N HIS A 63 7.66 11.97 12.27
CA HIS A 63 6.31 11.64 12.70
C HIS A 63 5.81 10.46 11.85
N ILE A 64 5.13 9.50 12.49
CA ILE A 64 4.56 8.34 11.81
C ILE A 64 3.05 8.30 12.07
N THR A 65 2.27 8.39 11.01
CA THR A 65 0.83 8.21 11.03
C THR A 65 0.49 6.75 10.72
N PHE A 66 -0.32 6.13 11.57
CA PHE A 66 -0.83 4.77 11.36
C PHE A 66 -2.33 4.80 11.13
N ASP A 67 -2.78 4.23 10.03
CA ASP A 67 -4.20 4.11 9.68
C ASP A 67 -4.57 2.65 9.48
N GLU A 68 -5.54 2.17 10.27
CA GLU A 68 -6.05 0.81 10.14
C GLU A 68 -7.00 0.70 8.93
N ILE A 69 -6.84 -0.37 8.15
CA ILE A 69 -7.76 -0.73 7.08
C ILE A 69 -8.48 -2.02 7.47
N LYS A 70 -9.80 -1.93 7.65
CA LYS A 70 -10.64 -3.08 7.98
C LYS A 70 -10.80 -3.99 6.75
N VAL A 71 -10.63 -5.29 6.96
CA VAL A 71 -10.90 -6.31 5.94
C VAL A 71 -12.42 -6.41 5.73
N PRO A 72 -12.94 -6.26 4.50
CA PRO A 72 -14.36 -6.43 4.23
C PRO A 72 -14.85 -7.83 4.59
N GLU A 73 -16.05 -7.91 5.17
CA GLU A 73 -16.68 -9.19 5.54
C GLU A 73 -17.09 -9.98 4.29
N ASN A 74 -17.62 -9.29 3.28
CA ASN A 74 -18.17 -9.87 2.05
C ASN A 74 -17.26 -9.67 0.85
N GLY A 75 -17.53 -10.40 -0.23
CA GLY A 75 -16.79 -10.37 -1.50
C GLY A 75 -15.83 -11.54 -1.69
N THR A 76 -15.39 -11.75 -2.92
CA THR A 76 -14.36 -12.73 -3.27
C THR A 76 -13.01 -12.33 -2.67
N GLN A 77 -12.06 -13.26 -2.67
CA GLN A 77 -10.71 -12.95 -2.18
C GLN A 77 -10.06 -11.86 -3.02
N GLU A 78 -10.26 -11.89 -4.34
CA GLU A 78 -9.77 -10.91 -5.29
C GLU A 78 -10.37 -9.52 -5.02
N GLU A 79 -11.69 -9.44 -4.81
CA GLU A 79 -12.38 -8.18 -4.48
C GLU A 79 -11.86 -7.57 -3.18
N LYS A 80 -11.68 -8.41 -2.14
CA LYS A 80 -11.12 -7.97 -0.85
C LYS A 80 -9.69 -7.47 -0.99
N VAL A 81 -8.85 -8.15 -1.77
CA VAL A 81 -7.47 -7.71 -2.04
C VAL A 81 -7.48 -6.36 -2.74
N SER A 82 -8.24 -6.21 -3.83
CA SER A 82 -8.33 -4.96 -4.58
C SER A 82 -8.83 -3.80 -3.71
N PHE A 83 -9.84 -4.05 -2.86
CA PHE A 83 -10.34 -3.04 -1.91
C PHE A 83 -9.26 -2.59 -0.93
N LEU A 84 -8.56 -3.54 -0.28
CA LEU A 84 -7.53 -3.22 0.71
C LEU A 84 -6.34 -2.47 0.10
N VAL A 85 -5.92 -2.87 -1.10
CA VAL A 85 -4.80 -2.21 -1.79
C VAL A 85 -5.20 -0.81 -2.27
N GLN A 86 -6.41 -0.62 -2.80
CA GLN A 86 -6.90 0.72 -3.11
C GLN A 86 -7.01 1.60 -1.86
N LYS A 87 -7.50 1.07 -0.73
CA LYS A 87 -7.53 1.83 0.53
C LYS A 87 -6.15 2.20 1.03
N SER A 88 -5.16 1.33 0.80
CA SER A 88 -3.76 1.66 1.11
C SER A 88 -3.27 2.82 0.24
N ALA A 89 -3.58 2.79 -1.06
CA ALA A 89 -3.28 3.88 -1.99
C ALA A 89 -3.96 5.21 -1.57
N ASP A 90 -5.23 5.17 -1.15
CA ASP A 90 -5.97 6.34 -0.65
C ASP A 90 -5.27 6.95 0.57
N ASN A 91 -4.88 6.13 1.55
CA ASN A 91 -4.21 6.57 2.77
C ASN A 91 -2.81 7.15 2.46
N PHE A 92 -2.04 6.50 1.59
CA PHE A 92 -0.76 7.03 1.16
C PHE A 92 -0.92 8.36 0.42
N ALA A 93 -1.89 8.48 -0.49
CA ALA A 93 -2.15 9.72 -1.21
C ALA A 93 -2.52 10.85 -0.25
N HIS A 94 -3.32 10.55 0.78
CA HIS A 94 -3.63 11.51 1.83
C HIS A 94 -2.36 11.99 2.55
N GLY A 95 -1.54 11.08 3.10
CA GLY A 95 -0.30 11.45 3.81
C GLY A 95 0.68 12.24 2.93
N ILE A 96 0.93 11.74 1.73
CA ILE A 96 1.83 12.37 0.75
C ILE A 96 1.33 13.77 0.37
N SER A 97 0.01 13.98 0.23
CA SER A 97 -0.53 15.31 -0.10
C SER A 97 -0.25 16.37 0.97
N GLN A 98 -0.09 15.95 2.24
CA GLN A 98 0.22 16.85 3.35
C GLN A 98 1.71 17.16 3.43
N TYR A 99 2.57 16.21 3.06
CA TYR A 99 4.03 16.33 3.13
C TYR A 99 4.71 15.79 1.87
N PRO A 100 4.48 16.39 0.69
CA PRO A 100 4.91 15.83 -0.59
C PRO A 100 6.43 15.75 -0.72
N GLN A 101 7.16 16.68 -0.10
CA GLN A 101 8.63 16.72 -0.13
C GLN A 101 9.28 15.55 0.63
N ASP A 102 8.54 14.88 1.51
CA ASP A 102 9.05 13.77 2.33
C ASP A 102 8.86 12.41 1.62
N TRP A 103 8.10 12.38 0.51
CA TRP A 103 7.92 11.18 -0.29
C TRP A 103 9.09 11.03 -1.27
N HIS A 104 10.04 10.15 -0.91
CA HIS A 104 11.27 9.93 -1.67
C HIS A 104 11.08 9.06 -2.92
N MET A 105 10.16 9.45 -3.80
CA MET A 105 9.84 8.71 -5.03
C MET A 105 10.46 9.37 -6.27
N LEU A 106 11.72 9.02 -6.53
CA LEU A 106 12.47 9.50 -7.70
C LEU A 106 12.25 8.64 -8.95
N GLN A 107 11.49 7.55 -8.82
CA GLN A 107 11.19 6.62 -9.89
C GLN A 107 9.75 6.78 -10.37
N ARG A 108 9.47 6.33 -11.59
CA ARG A 108 8.11 6.30 -12.14
C ARG A 108 7.17 5.49 -11.25
N ILE A 109 5.94 5.99 -11.10
CA ILE A 109 4.82 5.37 -10.36
C ILE A 109 3.67 4.99 -11.28
N TRP A 110 3.26 5.91 -12.15
CA TRP A 110 2.06 5.72 -12.97
C TRP A 110 2.32 4.85 -14.21
N ILE A 111 1.29 4.08 -14.54
CA ILE A 111 1.24 3.15 -15.68
C ILE A 111 0.31 3.66 -16.79
N ASP A 112 0.43 4.96 -17.08
CA ASP A 112 -0.26 5.66 -18.16
C ASP A 112 0.34 5.35 -19.55
N GLU A 113 -0.14 6.02 -20.60
CA GLU A 113 -0.01 5.63 -22.02
C GLU A 113 1.43 5.31 -22.48
N ASP A 114 2.44 5.99 -21.95
CA ASP A 114 3.86 5.78 -22.30
C ASP A 114 4.58 4.72 -21.46
N PHE A 115 3.87 4.02 -20.58
CA PHE A 115 4.46 3.00 -19.73
C PHE A 115 4.91 1.80 -20.55
N LYS A 116 6.20 1.48 -20.46
CA LYS A 116 6.78 0.25 -21.01
C LYS A 116 7.15 -0.67 -19.88
N GLU A 117 6.49 -1.82 -19.84
CA GLU A 117 6.80 -2.88 -18.90
C GLU A 117 8.22 -3.38 -19.15
N ARG A 118 9.03 -3.49 -18.08
CA ARG A 118 10.38 -4.04 -18.21
C ARG A 118 10.25 -5.55 -18.40
N ILE A 119 10.73 -6.04 -19.55
CA ILE A 119 10.85 -7.46 -19.90
C ILE A 119 11.93 -8.10 -19.04
#